data_AF-V6HTB5-F1
#
_entry.id   AF-V6HTB5-F1
#
_cell.length_a   1.000
_cell.length_b   1.000
_cell.length_c   1.000
_cell.angle_alpha   90.00
_cell.angle_beta   90.00
_cell.angle_gamma   90.00
#
_symmetry.space_group_name_H-M   'P 1'
#
loop_
_entity.id
_entity.type
_entity.pdbx_description
1 polymer ?
#
loop_
_entity_poly.entity_id
_entity_poly.type
_entity_poly.pdbx_seq_one_letter_code
_entity_poly.pdbx_strand_id
1 'polypeptide(L)'
;MYWIFVSGFLFVASLSLTLARFPVEIYWNPDVLYVPTLLTDILRDGGSLRGWSLASSPYLFPDLPLVFLLSLFTKQPFWALVSFSVLQASFFVWALGRFLRTLEPQVPARYSYSFSLLITSFLLLVSEKFPILYLFLLPAMHTSAFLATLWAWPYLYNEKTPRFFFFPVLCLLVMSDRILLLELYLTAALAWTRRYGRWGTIFPQLSLRFFFSGVIGFGLHTFLRTFLSMEASNKISVIESFRRISEDLIGWLSKGDLPGIFFILALIAGIWALFRGKERGFSFGFVAYLQLILLGIAPMAGLYTDKYSLRYCVPAFYLTPALFGTLVLSRDLGKRKNSRNFALLGMILGLSSLALLGPLVPEGSWGFRGIPKPPEANCVDSLSETENFVLVLTDGKKAKRILVYSDKNIRAISVDFSTLEGSHSLSNREWYIFPPEGPFAVLPEGLGEARIRSFYGEPAKILECPNTKKHVLLYEDTAKIRTLLQRPFQKTK
;
A
#
# COMPACT_ATOMS: atom_id res chain seq x y z
N MET A 1 -32.51 -10.19 3.86
CA MET A 1 -32.29 -8.91 4.55
C MET A 1 -31.39 -9.11 5.77
N TYR A 2 -31.76 -10.00 6.69
CA TYR A 2 -30.98 -10.33 7.90
C TYR A 2 -29.46 -10.47 7.70
N TRP A 3 -29.00 -11.26 6.73
CA TRP A 3 -27.57 -11.46 6.47
C TRP A 3 -26.79 -10.18 6.17
N ILE A 4 -27.37 -9.23 5.43
CA ILE A 4 -26.70 -7.96 5.13
C ILE A 4 -26.56 -7.15 6.41
N PHE A 5 -27.60 -7.12 7.26
CA PHE A 5 -27.54 -6.38 8.52
C PHE A 5 -26.53 -6.98 9.49
N VAL A 6 -26.54 -8.30 9.69
CA VAL A 6 -25.58 -8.98 10.58
C VAL A 6 -24.15 -8.80 10.08
N SER A 7 -23.90 -9.06 8.80
CA SER A 7 -22.55 -8.89 8.23
C SER A 7 -22.12 -7.42 8.18
N GLY A 8 -23.05 -6.48 8.00
CA GLY A 8 -22.80 -5.05 8.07
C GLY A 8 -22.41 -4.60 9.47
N PHE A 9 -23.13 -5.05 10.49
CA PHE A 9 -22.79 -4.79 11.90
C PHE A 9 -21.41 -5.36 12.24
N LEU A 10 -21.14 -6.62 11.87
CA LEU A 10 -19.83 -7.24 12.08
C LEU A 10 -18.72 -6.50 11.37
N PHE A 11 -18.94 -6.04 10.14
CA PHE A 11 -17.96 -5.25 9.40
C PHE A 11 -17.64 -3.93 10.12
N VAL A 12 -18.66 -3.18 10.56
CA VAL A 12 -18.44 -1.92 11.30
C VAL A 12 -17.72 -2.18 12.62
N ALA A 13 -18.11 -3.22 13.36
CA ALA A 13 -17.48 -3.60 14.62
C ALA A 13 -16.02 -4.02 14.42
N SER A 14 -15.74 -4.90 13.44
CA SER A 14 -14.39 -5.33 13.09
C SER A 14 -13.53 -4.17 12.60
N LEU A 15 -14.06 -3.29 11.74
CA LEU A 15 -13.31 -2.12 11.25
C LEU A 15 -12.96 -1.18 12.40
N SER A 16 -13.92 -0.89 13.28
CA SER A 16 -13.70 -0.01 14.45
C SER A 16 -12.65 -0.61 15.39
N LEU A 17 -12.75 -1.91 15.67
CA LEU A 17 -11.78 -2.62 16.51
C LEU A 17 -10.39 -2.65 15.87
N THR A 18 -10.30 -2.93 14.57
CA THR A 18 -9.04 -2.98 13.83
C THR A 18 -8.38 -1.60 13.76
N LEU A 19 -9.14 -0.52 13.58
CA LEU A 19 -8.62 0.85 13.67
C LEU A 19 -8.14 1.17 15.09
N ALA A 20 -8.89 0.79 16.14
CA ALA A 20 -8.47 0.98 17.53
C ALA A 20 -7.15 0.25 17.84
N ARG A 21 -7.02 -0.98 17.35
CA ARG A 21 -5.85 -1.85 17.56
C ARG A 21 -4.75 -1.65 16.52
N PHE A 22 -4.90 -0.70 15.60
CA PHE A 22 -3.96 -0.49 14.51
C PHE A 22 -2.58 -0.10 15.08
N PRO A 23 -1.50 -0.82 14.72
CA PRO A 23 -0.16 -0.51 15.21
C PRO A 23 0.28 0.87 14.73
N VAL A 24 0.68 1.71 15.66
CA VAL A 24 1.06 3.10 15.38
C VAL A 24 2.26 3.17 14.42
N GLU A 25 3.19 2.23 14.54
CA GLU A 25 4.40 2.17 13.71
C GLU A 25 4.10 2.04 12.22
N ILE A 26 2.95 1.48 11.85
CA ILE A 26 2.52 1.38 10.46
C ILE A 26 2.16 2.76 9.89
N TYR A 27 1.52 3.64 10.67
CA TYR A 27 1.27 5.04 10.27
C TYR A 27 2.56 5.87 10.15
N TRP A 28 3.65 5.38 10.73
CA TRP A 28 4.97 5.98 10.64
C TRP A 28 5.86 5.31 9.59
N ASN A 29 5.32 4.38 8.80
CA ASN A 29 6.07 3.72 7.76
C ASN A 29 6.37 4.73 6.61
N PRO A 30 7.62 4.82 6.13
CA PRO A 30 8.02 5.79 5.10
C PRO A 30 7.31 5.62 3.75
N ASP A 31 6.81 4.42 3.45
CA ASP A 31 6.08 4.14 2.21
C ASP A 31 4.63 4.61 2.33
N VAL A 32 4.01 4.42 3.50
CA VAL A 32 2.68 4.98 3.82
C VAL A 32 2.73 6.50 3.82
N LEU A 33 3.79 7.08 4.38
CA LEU A 33 3.99 8.51 4.45
C LEU A 33 4.40 9.15 3.13
N TYR A 34 4.63 8.38 2.06
CA TYR A 34 5.03 8.94 0.76
C TYR A 34 4.04 10.00 0.26
N VAL A 35 2.76 9.64 0.12
CA VAL A 35 1.72 10.55 -0.36
C VAL A 35 1.50 11.73 0.61
N PRO A 36 1.39 11.53 1.94
CA PRO A 36 1.38 12.62 2.90
C PRO A 36 2.57 13.58 2.82
N THR A 37 3.78 13.06 2.62
CA THR A 37 5.01 13.88 2.51
C THR A 37 4.96 14.76 1.26
N LEU A 38 4.59 14.17 0.11
CA LEU A 38 4.40 14.87 -1.15
C LEU A 38 3.36 15.99 -1.03
N LEU A 39 2.21 15.70 -0.41
CA LEU A 39 1.14 16.67 -0.22
C LEU A 39 1.50 17.77 0.77
N THR A 40 2.21 17.43 1.85
CA THR A 40 2.69 18.42 2.81
C THR A 40 3.60 19.42 2.12
N ASP A 41 4.52 18.96 1.27
CA ASP A 41 5.41 19.85 0.53
C ASP A 41 4.65 20.79 -0.43
N ILE A 42 3.72 20.24 -1.20
CA ILE A 42 2.97 21.02 -2.19
C ILE A 42 2.01 22.01 -1.53
N LEU A 43 1.29 21.59 -0.48
CA LEU A 43 0.25 22.39 0.16
C LEU A 43 0.80 23.39 1.17
N ARG A 44 1.78 22.97 1.99
CA ARG A 44 2.33 23.79 3.07
C ARG A 44 3.57 24.55 2.63
N ASP A 45 4.49 23.85 1.96
CA ASP A 45 5.84 24.37 1.69
C ASP A 45 5.98 25.02 0.30
N GLY A 46 4.92 24.99 -0.53
CA GLY A 46 4.89 25.59 -1.86
C GLY A 46 5.69 24.84 -2.92
N GLY A 47 6.08 23.59 -2.65
CA GLY A 47 6.87 22.78 -3.56
C GLY A 47 6.13 22.36 -4.84
N SER A 48 6.89 22.02 -5.88
CA SER A 48 6.34 21.58 -7.18
C SER A 48 6.53 20.09 -7.41
N LEU A 49 5.55 19.40 -8.03
CA LEU A 49 5.69 17.98 -8.43
C LEU A 49 6.90 17.72 -9.34
N ARG A 50 7.34 18.74 -10.09
CA ARG A 50 8.50 18.63 -10.99
C ARG A 50 9.83 18.54 -10.23
N GLY A 51 9.89 19.13 -9.04
CA GLY A 51 11.06 19.04 -8.17
C GLY A 51 11.22 17.66 -7.51
N TRP A 52 10.16 16.86 -7.48
CA TRP A 52 10.16 15.56 -6.80
C TRP A 52 10.81 14.43 -7.61
N SER A 53 11.61 13.63 -6.90
CA SER A 53 11.89 12.25 -7.32
C SER A 53 10.77 11.34 -6.81
N LEU A 54 9.91 10.89 -7.73
CA LEU A 54 8.76 10.05 -7.43
C LEU A 54 9.14 8.57 -7.40
N ALA A 55 8.33 7.76 -6.72
CA ALA A 55 8.53 6.32 -6.73
C ALA A 55 8.31 5.73 -8.14
N SER A 56 8.84 4.52 -8.36
CA SER A 56 8.67 3.83 -9.65
C SER A 56 7.21 3.62 -10.08
N SER A 57 6.29 3.60 -9.11
CA SER A 57 4.85 3.79 -9.32
C SER A 57 4.45 5.03 -8.54
N PRO A 58 4.12 6.16 -9.20
CA PRO A 58 3.97 7.44 -8.53
C PRO A 58 2.67 7.59 -7.73
N TYR A 59 1.73 6.64 -7.82
CA TYR A 59 0.46 6.64 -7.07
C TYR A 59 -0.39 7.91 -7.26
N LEU A 60 -0.28 8.55 -8.43
CA LEU A 60 -0.99 9.79 -8.78
C LEU A 60 -2.51 9.62 -8.85
N PHE A 61 -3.02 8.40 -9.02
CA PHE A 61 -4.44 8.10 -9.10
C PHE A 61 -4.74 6.66 -8.64
N PRO A 62 -5.78 6.42 -7.82
CA PRO A 62 -6.65 7.40 -7.17
C PRO A 62 -6.10 7.91 -5.83
N ASP A 63 -5.04 7.29 -5.29
CA ASP A 63 -4.53 7.50 -3.94
C ASP A 63 -4.24 8.98 -3.65
N LEU A 64 -3.42 9.63 -4.47
CA LEU A 64 -3.04 11.04 -4.28
C LEU A 64 -4.26 11.99 -4.22
N PRO A 65 -5.19 12.01 -5.19
CA PRO A 65 -6.41 12.82 -5.13
C PRO A 65 -7.27 12.53 -3.91
N LEU A 66 -7.42 11.26 -3.53
CA LEU A 66 -8.23 10.90 -2.37
C LEU A 66 -7.61 11.40 -1.07
N VAL A 67 -6.31 11.18 -0.86
CA VAL A 67 -5.61 11.69 0.33
C VAL A 67 -5.60 13.21 0.33
N PHE A 68 -5.43 13.87 -0.82
CA PHE A 68 -5.53 15.33 -0.96
C PHE A 68 -6.89 15.84 -0.49
N LEU A 69 -7.99 15.32 -1.04
CA LEU A 69 -9.34 15.72 -0.67
C LEU A 69 -9.61 15.50 0.83
N LEU A 70 -9.21 14.35 1.36
CA LEU A 70 -9.36 14.05 2.79
C LEU A 70 -8.52 14.97 3.68
N SER A 71 -7.34 15.38 3.22
CA SER A 71 -6.46 16.32 3.92
C SER A 71 -7.08 17.72 3.99
N LEU A 72 -7.83 18.15 2.97
CA LEU A 72 -8.54 19.44 3.00
C LEU A 72 -9.59 19.50 4.11
N PHE A 73 -10.31 18.39 4.36
CA PHE A 73 -11.34 18.33 5.41
C PHE A 73 -10.75 18.15 6.81
N THR A 74 -9.72 17.33 6.94
CA THR A 74 -9.16 16.95 8.23
C THR A 74 -8.09 17.90 8.74
N LYS A 75 -7.44 18.68 7.85
CA LYS A 75 -6.31 19.58 8.12
C LYS A 75 -5.10 18.92 8.80
N GLN A 76 -5.10 17.59 8.91
CA GLN A 76 -4.12 16.81 9.65
C GLN A 76 -3.86 15.50 8.88
N PRO A 77 -2.61 15.22 8.44
CA PRO A 77 -2.31 14.06 7.60
C PRO A 77 -2.72 12.72 8.22
N PHE A 78 -2.61 12.58 9.54
CA PHE A 78 -3.02 11.37 10.25
C PHE A 78 -4.52 11.06 10.06
N TRP A 79 -5.38 12.04 10.27
CA TRP A 79 -6.83 11.87 10.12
C TRP A 79 -7.25 11.65 8.66
N ALA A 80 -6.51 12.22 7.71
CA ALA A 80 -6.68 11.92 6.29
C ALA A 80 -6.38 10.44 6.01
N LEU A 81 -5.31 9.87 6.58
CA LEU A 81 -4.98 8.44 6.45
C LEU A 81 -6.04 7.54 7.09
N VAL A 82 -6.52 7.86 8.30
CA VAL A 82 -7.60 7.10 8.96
C VAL A 82 -8.88 7.11 8.10
N SER A 83 -9.25 8.28 7.57
CA SER A 83 -10.42 8.42 6.70
C SER A 83 -10.26 7.65 5.40
N PHE A 84 -9.04 7.65 4.84
CA PHE A 84 -8.68 6.87 3.66
C PHE A 84 -8.85 5.36 3.93
N SER A 85 -8.41 4.87 5.09
CA SER A 85 -8.60 3.47 5.49
C SER A 85 -10.08 3.05 5.50
N VAL A 86 -10.97 3.90 6.05
CA VAL A 86 -12.41 3.63 6.06
C VAL A 86 -13.00 3.61 4.65
N LEU A 87 -12.62 4.58 3.81
CA LEU A 87 -13.05 4.65 2.42
C LEU A 87 -12.57 3.42 1.63
N GLN A 88 -11.31 3.05 1.76
CA GLN A 88 -10.70 1.93 1.04
C GLN A 88 -11.31 0.58 1.48
N ALA A 89 -11.56 0.38 2.78
CA ALA A 89 -12.26 -0.81 3.27
C ALA A 89 -13.68 -0.92 2.72
N SER A 90 -14.41 0.20 2.69
CA SER A 90 -15.78 0.25 2.15
C SER A 90 -15.80 -0.03 0.65
N PHE A 91 -14.85 0.55 -0.10
CA PHE A 91 -14.71 0.29 -1.53
C PHE A 91 -14.32 -1.16 -1.82
N PHE A 92 -13.43 -1.75 -1.02
CA PHE A 92 -13.06 -3.16 -1.12
C PHE A 92 -14.27 -4.08 -0.96
N VAL A 93 -15.10 -3.88 0.06
CA VAL A 93 -16.34 -4.64 0.25
C VAL A 93 -17.26 -4.54 -0.96
N TRP A 94 -17.44 -3.33 -1.49
CA TRP A 94 -18.28 -3.12 -2.65
C TRP A 94 -17.73 -3.78 -3.92
N ALA A 95 -16.43 -3.58 -4.21
CA ALA A 95 -15.77 -4.12 -5.39
C ALA A 95 -15.69 -5.65 -5.34
N LEU A 96 -15.32 -6.24 -4.20
CA LEU A 96 -15.29 -7.69 -4.01
C LEU A 96 -16.70 -8.29 -4.10
N GLY A 97 -17.71 -7.66 -3.51
CA GLY A 97 -19.10 -8.09 -3.64
C GLY A 97 -19.59 -8.14 -5.09
N ARG A 98 -19.25 -7.14 -5.91
CA ARG A 98 -19.51 -7.16 -7.36
C ARG A 98 -18.72 -8.23 -8.08
N PHE A 99 -17.43 -8.35 -7.78
CA PHE A 99 -16.56 -9.37 -8.37
C PHE A 99 -17.09 -10.78 -8.11
N LEU A 100 -17.48 -11.09 -6.88
CA LEU A 100 -18.03 -12.39 -6.48
C LEU A 100 -19.29 -12.79 -7.27
N ARG A 101 -20.12 -11.82 -7.69
CA ARG A 101 -21.29 -12.09 -8.55
C ARG A 101 -20.89 -12.62 -9.93
N THR A 102 -19.67 -12.31 -10.41
CA THR A 102 -19.16 -12.83 -11.68
C THR A 102 -18.72 -14.30 -11.58
N LEU A 103 -18.33 -14.74 -10.37
CA LEU A 103 -17.98 -16.14 -10.09
C LEU A 103 -19.22 -16.98 -9.81
N GLU A 104 -20.29 -16.35 -9.30
CA GLU A 104 -21.48 -17.03 -8.83
C GLU A 104 -22.78 -16.36 -9.29
N PRO A 105 -23.04 -16.30 -10.61
CA PRO A 105 -24.18 -15.56 -11.16
C PRO A 105 -25.55 -16.08 -10.68
N GLN A 106 -25.60 -17.32 -10.18
CA GLN A 106 -26.82 -17.98 -9.71
C GLN A 106 -27.19 -17.61 -8.26
N VAL A 107 -26.28 -16.98 -7.53
CA VAL A 107 -26.49 -16.56 -6.15
C VAL A 107 -27.07 -15.14 -6.14
N PRO A 108 -28.17 -14.88 -5.41
CA PRO A 108 -28.71 -13.54 -5.33
C PRO A 108 -27.68 -12.54 -4.76
N ALA A 109 -27.60 -11.35 -5.35
CA ALA A 109 -26.55 -10.36 -5.08
C ALA A 109 -26.33 -10.08 -3.58
N ARG A 110 -27.41 -10.03 -2.80
CA ARG A 110 -27.38 -9.81 -1.34
C ARG A 110 -26.45 -10.77 -0.60
N TYR A 111 -26.35 -12.03 -1.04
CA TYR A 111 -25.49 -13.02 -0.38
C TYR A 111 -24.02 -12.83 -0.76
N SER A 112 -23.71 -12.39 -1.98
CA SER A 112 -22.34 -12.05 -2.39
C SER A 112 -21.82 -10.83 -1.64
N TYR A 113 -22.65 -9.79 -1.46
CA TYR A 113 -22.27 -8.63 -0.64
C TYR A 113 -22.16 -8.98 0.86
N SER A 114 -23.07 -9.80 1.40
CA SER A 114 -22.94 -10.29 2.78
C SER A 114 -21.67 -11.12 2.97
N PHE A 115 -21.32 -11.95 1.98
CA PHE A 115 -20.09 -12.74 2.00
C PHE A 115 -18.86 -11.83 1.94
N SER A 116 -18.88 -10.79 1.10
CA SER A 116 -17.81 -9.78 1.05
C SER A 116 -17.61 -9.06 2.38
N LEU A 117 -18.71 -8.65 3.04
CA LEU A 117 -18.65 -8.03 4.37
C LEU A 117 -18.01 -8.98 5.40
N LEU A 118 -18.39 -10.26 5.40
CA LEU A 118 -17.81 -11.26 6.30
C LEU A 118 -16.33 -11.52 5.98
N ILE A 119 -15.93 -11.60 4.71
CA ILE A 119 -14.53 -11.75 4.30
C ILE A 119 -13.69 -10.59 4.82
N THR A 120 -14.14 -9.35 4.60
CA THR A 120 -13.40 -8.18 5.06
C THR A 120 -13.34 -8.14 6.59
N SER A 121 -14.43 -8.49 7.28
CA SER A 121 -14.43 -8.62 8.75
C SER A 121 -13.42 -9.65 9.24
N PHE A 122 -13.36 -10.82 8.59
CA PHE A 122 -12.38 -11.86 8.90
C PHE A 122 -10.94 -11.37 8.69
N LEU A 123 -10.64 -10.74 7.54
CA LEU A 123 -9.30 -10.22 7.24
C LEU A 123 -8.88 -9.13 8.24
N LEU A 124 -9.81 -8.24 8.61
CA LEU A 124 -9.59 -7.20 9.61
C LEU A 124 -9.22 -7.79 10.98
N LEU A 125 -9.89 -8.86 11.42
CA LEU A 125 -9.56 -9.52 12.69
C LEU A 125 -8.23 -10.29 12.63
N VAL A 126 -7.94 -10.98 11.52
CA VAL A 126 -6.69 -11.71 11.34
C VAL A 126 -5.48 -10.77 11.27
N SER A 127 -5.67 -9.53 10.81
CA SER A 127 -4.58 -8.55 10.67
C SER A 127 -3.81 -8.28 11.97
N GLU A 128 -4.45 -8.42 13.14
CA GLU A 128 -3.75 -8.29 14.43
C GLU A 128 -2.62 -9.32 14.60
N LYS A 129 -2.84 -10.56 14.13
CA LYS A 129 -1.84 -11.64 14.19
C LYS A 129 -1.00 -11.73 12.93
N PHE A 130 -1.45 -11.11 11.84
CA PHE A 130 -0.73 -11.03 10.58
C PHE A 130 -0.69 -9.59 10.05
N PRO A 131 0.20 -8.73 10.60
CA PRO A 131 0.15 -7.28 10.36
C PRO A 131 0.30 -6.85 8.91
N ILE A 132 0.87 -7.69 8.03
CA ILE A 132 0.95 -7.35 6.61
C ILE A 132 -0.43 -7.19 5.96
N LEU A 133 -1.47 -7.80 6.55
CA LEU A 133 -2.83 -7.63 6.06
C LEU A 133 -3.34 -6.21 6.29
N TYR A 134 -2.77 -5.40 7.20
CA TYR A 134 -3.14 -3.99 7.35
C TYR A 134 -2.87 -3.16 6.10
N LEU A 135 -2.03 -3.62 5.17
CA LEU A 135 -1.62 -2.84 4.00
C LEU A 135 -2.80 -2.46 3.08
N PHE A 136 -3.91 -3.21 3.04
CA PHE A 136 -5.08 -2.78 2.26
C PHE A 136 -5.81 -1.58 2.86
N LEU A 137 -5.47 -1.13 4.06
CA LEU A 137 -6.06 0.07 4.65
C LEU A 137 -5.25 1.33 4.33
N LEU A 138 -4.11 1.18 3.62
CA LEU A 138 -3.13 2.24 3.47
C LEU A 138 -2.98 2.66 2.00
N PRO A 139 -2.66 3.93 1.72
CA PRO A 139 -2.30 4.39 0.38
C PRO A 139 -0.90 3.90 0.00
N ALA A 140 -0.57 4.00 -1.29
CA ALA A 140 0.76 3.75 -1.85
C ALA A 140 1.30 2.31 -1.64
N MET A 141 0.40 1.34 -1.53
CA MET A 141 0.71 -0.08 -1.32
C MET A 141 0.27 -0.98 -2.50
N HIS A 142 0.18 -0.43 -3.71
CA HIS A 142 -0.36 -1.10 -4.91
C HIS A 142 -1.81 -1.64 -4.77
N THR A 143 -2.46 -1.40 -3.63
CA THR A 143 -3.79 -1.93 -3.33
C THR A 143 -4.85 -1.35 -4.26
N SER A 144 -4.67 -0.11 -4.72
CA SER A 144 -5.59 0.51 -5.68
C SER A 144 -5.60 -0.17 -7.05
N ALA A 145 -4.47 -0.73 -7.52
CA ALA A 145 -4.44 -1.56 -8.72
C ALA A 145 -5.25 -2.85 -8.54
N PHE A 146 -5.11 -3.50 -7.38
CA PHE A 146 -5.90 -4.70 -7.06
C PHE A 146 -7.39 -4.39 -6.97
N LEU A 147 -7.76 -3.31 -6.29
CA LEU A 147 -9.15 -2.85 -6.18
C LEU A 147 -9.74 -2.48 -7.54
N ALA A 148 -8.96 -1.83 -8.41
CA ALA A 148 -9.34 -1.56 -9.78
C ALA A 148 -9.57 -2.84 -10.58
N THR A 149 -8.76 -3.88 -10.38
CA THR A 149 -8.94 -5.20 -11.00
C THR A 149 -10.29 -5.81 -10.62
N LEU A 150 -10.64 -5.82 -9.32
CA LEU A 150 -11.94 -6.31 -8.84
C LEU A 150 -13.11 -5.48 -9.36
N TRP A 151 -12.95 -4.16 -9.44
CA TRP A 151 -13.97 -3.24 -9.93
C TRP A 151 -14.21 -3.35 -11.45
N ALA A 152 -13.14 -3.51 -12.24
CA ALA A 152 -13.20 -3.52 -13.69
C ALA A 152 -13.77 -4.81 -14.24
N TRP A 153 -13.43 -5.95 -13.62
CA TRP A 153 -13.80 -7.27 -14.14
C TRP A 153 -15.30 -7.49 -14.36
N PRO A 154 -16.22 -7.13 -13.44
CA PRO A 154 -17.67 -7.23 -13.67
C PRO A 154 -18.15 -6.57 -14.97
N TYR A 155 -17.62 -5.40 -15.31
CA TYR A 155 -17.94 -4.69 -16.55
C TYR A 155 -17.37 -5.37 -17.80
N LEU A 156 -16.18 -5.96 -17.69
CA LEU A 156 -15.56 -6.70 -18.79
C LEU A 156 -16.22 -8.06 -19.02
N TYR A 157 -16.77 -8.65 -17.96
CA TYR A 157 -17.41 -9.96 -18.01
C TYR A 157 -18.82 -9.89 -18.61
N ASN A 158 -19.71 -9.10 -18.00
CA ASN A 158 -21.13 -9.13 -18.38
C ASN A 158 -21.96 -7.90 -17.95
N GLU A 159 -21.40 -6.92 -17.24
CA GLU A 159 -22.11 -5.70 -16.88
C GLU A 159 -21.92 -4.61 -17.93
N LYS A 160 -22.92 -3.75 -18.13
CA LYS A 160 -22.84 -2.65 -19.12
C LYS A 160 -21.72 -1.69 -18.73
N THR A 161 -20.74 -1.53 -19.63
CA THR A 161 -19.62 -0.60 -19.43
C THR A 161 -20.10 0.85 -19.53
N PRO A 162 -19.81 1.68 -18.52
CA PRO A 162 -20.05 3.10 -18.61
C PRO A 162 -19.10 3.75 -19.63
N ARG A 163 -19.62 4.00 -20.84
CA ARG A 163 -18.80 4.34 -22.02
C ARG A 163 -17.88 5.56 -21.81
N PHE A 164 -18.35 6.57 -21.07
CA PHE A 164 -17.67 7.86 -20.96
C PHE A 164 -16.53 7.89 -19.93
N PHE A 165 -16.60 7.09 -18.85
CA PHE A 165 -15.59 7.17 -17.78
C PHE A 165 -14.77 5.90 -17.61
N PHE A 166 -15.26 4.73 -18.03
CA PHE A 166 -14.60 3.46 -17.74
C PHE A 166 -13.19 3.38 -18.32
N PHE A 167 -13.03 3.61 -19.63
CA PHE A 167 -11.72 3.54 -20.29
C PHE A 167 -10.78 4.68 -19.89
N PRO A 168 -11.22 5.96 -19.81
CA PRO A 168 -10.36 7.03 -19.29
C PRO A 168 -9.82 6.75 -17.88
N VAL A 169 -10.67 6.23 -16.98
CA VAL A 169 -10.25 5.86 -15.62
C VAL A 169 -9.21 4.73 -15.66
N LEU A 170 -9.38 3.72 -16.52
CA LEU A 170 -8.37 2.66 -16.69
C LEU A 170 -7.03 3.21 -17.22
N CYS A 171 -7.05 4.16 -18.15
CA CYS A 171 -5.82 4.82 -18.61
C CYS A 171 -5.09 5.53 -17.45
N LEU A 172 -5.83 6.29 -16.63
CA LEU A 172 -5.27 7.00 -15.46
C LEU A 172 -4.71 6.04 -14.40
N LEU A 173 -5.40 4.92 -14.16
CA LEU A 173 -4.95 3.90 -13.24
C LEU A 173 -3.65 3.24 -13.71
N VAL A 174 -3.54 2.86 -14.98
CA VAL A 174 -2.29 2.30 -15.55
C VAL A 174 -1.16 3.34 -15.55
N MET A 175 -1.48 4.60 -15.85
CA MET A 175 -0.52 5.70 -15.82
C MET A 175 0.08 5.87 -14.41
N SER A 176 -0.75 5.77 -13.39
CA SER A 176 -0.40 5.91 -11.97
C SER A 176 0.34 4.70 -11.41
N ASP A 177 -0.10 3.49 -11.76
CA ASP A 177 0.46 2.24 -11.27
C ASP A 177 0.47 1.16 -12.37
N ARG A 178 1.67 0.92 -12.89
CA ARG A 178 1.90 -0.05 -13.97
C ARG A 178 1.69 -1.50 -13.54
N ILE A 179 1.60 -1.81 -12.24
CA ILE A 179 1.32 -3.18 -11.78
C ILE A 179 -0.06 -3.65 -12.27
N LEU A 180 -0.98 -2.71 -12.54
CA LEU A 180 -2.30 -3.00 -13.09
C LEU A 180 -2.22 -3.71 -14.47
N LEU A 181 -1.15 -3.49 -15.24
CA LEU A 181 -0.93 -4.24 -16.49
C LEU A 181 -0.78 -5.74 -16.23
N LEU A 182 -0.14 -6.11 -15.13
CA LEU A 182 0.03 -7.51 -14.73
C LEU A 182 -1.25 -8.04 -14.08
N GLU A 183 -1.84 -7.28 -13.16
CA GLU A 183 -3.00 -7.73 -12.38
C GLU A 183 -4.29 -7.82 -13.19
N LEU A 184 -4.55 -6.88 -14.11
CA LEU A 184 -5.81 -6.83 -14.86
C LEU A 184 -5.63 -7.18 -16.34
N TYR A 185 -4.66 -6.60 -17.02
CA TYR A 185 -4.55 -6.76 -18.48
C TYR A 185 -3.99 -8.12 -18.88
N LEU A 186 -2.88 -8.54 -18.26
CA LEU A 186 -2.29 -9.86 -18.52
C LEU A 186 -3.23 -10.99 -18.07
N THR A 187 -3.85 -10.87 -16.90
CA THR A 187 -4.83 -11.85 -16.40
C THR A 187 -6.05 -11.97 -17.32
N ALA A 188 -6.59 -10.83 -17.78
CA ALA A 188 -7.69 -10.82 -18.73
C ALA A 188 -7.27 -11.39 -20.09
N ALA A 189 -6.06 -11.08 -20.57
CA ALA A 189 -5.51 -11.66 -21.80
C ALA A 189 -5.41 -13.18 -21.69
N LEU A 190 -4.83 -13.72 -20.62
CA LEU A 190 -4.72 -15.16 -20.39
C LEU A 190 -6.10 -15.84 -20.27
N ALA A 191 -7.05 -15.20 -19.59
CA ALA A 191 -8.41 -15.68 -19.54
C ALA A 191 -9.05 -15.71 -20.95
N TRP A 192 -8.83 -14.66 -21.75
CA TRP A 192 -9.42 -14.52 -23.08
C TRP A 192 -8.80 -15.43 -24.11
N THR A 193 -7.48 -15.62 -24.11
CA THR A 193 -6.81 -16.61 -24.98
C THR A 193 -7.33 -18.01 -24.67
N ARG A 194 -7.58 -18.33 -23.40
CA ARG A 194 -8.21 -19.60 -23.01
C ARG A 194 -9.65 -19.75 -23.56
N ARG A 195 -10.42 -18.67 -23.65
CA ARG A 195 -11.83 -18.68 -24.10
C ARG A 195 -11.97 -18.65 -25.62
N TYR A 196 -11.22 -17.75 -26.27
CA TYR A 196 -11.35 -17.38 -27.69
C TYR A 196 -10.14 -17.79 -28.54
N GLY A 197 -9.10 -18.39 -27.96
CA GLY A 197 -7.95 -18.90 -28.72
C GLY A 197 -8.28 -20.09 -29.65
N ARG A 198 -9.55 -20.49 -29.74
CA ARG A 198 -10.02 -21.45 -30.73
C ARG A 198 -10.26 -20.73 -32.06
N TRP A 199 -9.70 -21.28 -33.14
CA TRP A 199 -9.87 -20.79 -34.50
C TRP A 199 -11.37 -20.53 -34.82
N GLY A 200 -11.65 -19.37 -35.43
CA GLY A 200 -12.99 -18.99 -35.89
C GLY A 200 -13.86 -18.20 -34.89
N THR A 201 -13.40 -17.94 -33.66
CA THR A 201 -14.16 -17.09 -32.72
C THR A 201 -13.76 -15.61 -32.81
N ILE A 202 -14.74 -14.73 -33.02
CA ILE A 202 -14.52 -13.28 -33.14
C ILE A 202 -14.22 -12.68 -31.77
N PHE A 203 -13.13 -11.94 -31.67
CA PHE A 203 -12.74 -11.24 -30.46
C PHE A 203 -13.65 -10.02 -30.21
N PRO A 204 -14.26 -9.85 -29.02
CA PRO A 204 -15.21 -8.75 -28.79
C PRO A 204 -14.57 -7.36 -28.95
N GLN A 205 -15.28 -6.42 -29.61
CA GLN A 205 -14.82 -5.03 -29.74
C GLN A 205 -14.56 -4.34 -28.39
N LEU A 206 -15.34 -4.71 -27.36
CA LEU A 206 -15.14 -4.20 -26.00
C LEU A 206 -13.75 -4.57 -25.46
N SER A 207 -13.29 -5.79 -25.75
CA SER A 207 -11.98 -6.28 -25.34
C SER A 207 -10.86 -5.51 -26.05
N LEU A 208 -11.02 -5.15 -27.34
CA LEU A 208 -10.05 -4.30 -28.03
C LEU A 208 -9.93 -2.93 -27.35
N ARG A 209 -11.05 -2.24 -27.10
CA ARG A 209 -11.04 -0.93 -26.41
C ARG A 209 -10.40 -1.01 -25.04
N PHE A 210 -10.67 -2.09 -24.31
CA PHE A 210 -10.02 -2.38 -23.04
C PHE A 210 -8.50 -2.46 -23.22
N PHE A 211 -7.96 -3.33 -24.08
CA PHE A 211 -6.51 -3.42 -24.27
C PHE A 211 -5.87 -2.12 -24.78
N PHE A 212 -6.55 -1.38 -25.65
CA PHE A 212 -6.09 -0.06 -26.08
C PHE A 212 -5.97 0.92 -24.90
N SER A 213 -6.89 0.89 -23.93
CA SER A 213 -6.77 1.73 -22.72
C SER A 213 -5.52 1.40 -21.89
N GLY A 214 -5.10 0.13 -21.86
CA GLY A 214 -3.84 -0.28 -21.21
C GLY A 214 -2.61 0.26 -21.94
N VAL A 215 -2.59 0.15 -23.27
CA VAL A 215 -1.50 0.69 -24.11
C VAL A 215 -1.40 2.21 -23.98
N ILE A 216 -2.54 2.92 -24.05
CA ILE A 216 -2.60 4.37 -23.88
C ILE A 216 -2.11 4.75 -22.48
N GLY A 217 -2.61 4.10 -21.42
CA GLY A 217 -2.17 4.35 -20.05
C GLY A 217 -0.67 4.13 -19.85
N PHE A 218 -0.10 3.08 -20.45
CA PHE A 218 1.35 2.83 -20.40
C PHE A 218 2.16 3.88 -21.20
N GLY A 219 1.63 4.32 -22.34
CA GLY A 219 2.18 5.44 -23.10
C GLY A 219 2.21 6.73 -22.28
N LEU A 220 1.11 7.03 -21.56
CA LEU A 220 1.04 8.17 -20.64
C LEU A 220 2.03 8.05 -19.48
N HIS A 221 2.19 6.85 -18.89
CA HIS A 221 3.22 6.61 -17.86
C HIS A 221 4.62 6.92 -18.38
N THR A 222 4.93 6.42 -19.58
CA THR A 222 6.23 6.65 -20.23
C THR A 222 6.46 8.12 -20.54
N PHE A 223 5.41 8.83 -21.00
CA PHE A 223 5.44 10.27 -21.21
C PHE A 223 5.63 11.04 -19.90
N LEU A 224 4.97 10.66 -18.80
CA LEU A 224 5.20 11.32 -17.50
C LEU A 224 6.65 11.19 -17.04
N ARG A 225 7.28 10.04 -17.30
CA ARG A 225 8.69 9.79 -16.96
C ARG A 225 9.67 10.70 -17.72
N THR A 226 9.26 11.34 -18.82
CA THR A 226 10.13 12.33 -19.51
C THR A 226 10.12 13.70 -18.84
N PHE A 227 9.12 14.02 -18.01
CA PHE A 227 9.00 15.33 -17.34
C PHE A 227 9.16 15.24 -15.81
N LEU A 228 8.85 14.10 -15.22
CA LEU A 228 8.94 13.85 -13.78
C LEU A 228 10.09 12.88 -13.52
N SER A 229 10.91 13.17 -12.51
CA SER A 229 11.93 12.23 -12.05
C SER A 229 11.24 11.05 -11.39
N MET A 230 11.43 9.84 -11.91
CA MET A 230 10.87 8.61 -11.33
C MET A 230 11.99 7.62 -11.08
N GLU A 231 12.10 7.17 -9.83
CA GLU A 231 13.10 6.19 -9.41
C GLU A 231 12.88 4.84 -10.09
N ALA A 232 14.00 4.16 -10.38
CA ALA A 232 13.96 2.76 -10.75
C ALA A 232 13.61 1.92 -9.51
N SER A 233 12.84 0.85 -9.71
CA SER A 233 12.58 -0.10 -8.63
C SER A 233 13.88 -0.81 -8.26
N ASN A 234 14.18 -0.93 -6.97
CA ASN A 234 15.27 -1.78 -6.49
C ASN A 234 14.98 -3.24 -6.86
N LYS A 235 15.84 -3.79 -7.71
CA LYS A 235 15.70 -5.16 -8.22
C LYS A 235 16.94 -5.97 -7.90
N ILE A 236 16.71 -7.22 -7.57
CA ILE A 236 17.76 -8.25 -7.54
C ILE A 236 17.56 -9.21 -8.71
N SER A 237 18.51 -10.12 -8.91
CA SER A 237 18.36 -11.14 -9.94
C SER A 237 17.12 -12.00 -9.66
N VAL A 238 16.42 -12.42 -10.72
CA VAL A 238 15.20 -13.23 -10.60
C VAL A 238 15.47 -14.51 -9.81
N ILE A 239 16.60 -15.18 -10.07
CA ILE A 239 17.03 -16.39 -9.37
C ILE A 239 17.19 -16.14 -7.87
N GLU A 240 17.87 -15.06 -7.48
CA GLU A 240 18.02 -14.70 -6.08
C GLU A 240 16.69 -14.37 -5.41
N SER A 241 15.79 -13.69 -6.14
CA SER A 241 14.44 -13.38 -5.66
C SER A 241 13.61 -14.65 -5.39
N PHE A 242 13.68 -15.63 -6.30
CA PHE A 242 13.07 -16.95 -6.10
C PHE A 242 13.71 -17.72 -4.93
N ARG A 243 15.03 -17.64 -4.75
CA ARG A 243 15.72 -18.27 -3.62
C ARG A 243 15.22 -17.70 -2.30
N ARG A 244 15.19 -16.37 -2.15
CA ARG A 244 14.75 -15.68 -0.92
C ARG A 244 13.32 -16.01 -0.53
N ILE A 245 12.37 -15.94 -1.47
CA ILE A 245 10.97 -16.27 -1.17
C ILE A 245 10.80 -17.74 -0.79
N SER A 246 11.60 -18.64 -1.38
CA SER A 246 11.57 -20.07 -1.05
C SER A 246 12.11 -20.33 0.37
N GLU A 247 13.22 -19.69 0.73
CA GLU A 247 13.80 -19.76 2.08
C GLU A 247 12.83 -19.22 3.14
N ASP A 248 12.22 -18.06 2.87
CA ASP A 248 11.20 -17.48 3.75
C ASP A 248 9.97 -18.39 3.87
N LEU A 249 9.48 -18.96 2.76
CA LEU A 249 8.33 -19.86 2.75
C LEU A 249 8.61 -21.14 3.55
N ILE A 250 9.77 -21.78 3.38
CA ILE A 250 10.18 -22.94 4.17
C ILE A 250 10.29 -22.56 5.65
N GLY A 251 10.88 -21.40 5.95
CA GLY A 251 10.98 -20.87 7.30
C GLY A 251 9.62 -20.65 7.96
N TRP A 252 8.64 -20.11 7.24
CA TRP A 252 7.29 -19.90 7.75
C TRP A 252 6.53 -21.21 7.92
N LEU A 253 6.62 -22.13 6.96
CA LEU A 253 5.90 -23.41 7.04
C LEU A 253 6.44 -24.31 8.15
N SER A 254 7.76 -24.33 8.37
CA SER A 254 8.36 -25.09 9.47
C SER A 254 7.95 -24.58 10.85
N LYS A 255 7.64 -23.29 10.98
CA LYS A 255 7.17 -22.66 12.21
C LYS A 255 5.64 -22.64 12.36
N GLY A 256 4.91 -22.94 11.29
CA GLY A 256 3.46 -22.78 11.25
C GLY A 256 3.01 -21.32 11.21
N ASP A 257 3.83 -20.41 10.68
CA ASP A 257 3.52 -18.99 10.64
C ASP A 257 2.42 -18.69 9.59
N LEU A 258 1.54 -17.73 9.91
CA LEU A 258 0.42 -17.31 9.04
C LEU A 258 0.82 -16.95 7.59
N PRO A 259 1.94 -16.24 7.32
CA PRO A 259 2.36 -15.95 5.94
C PRO A 259 2.49 -17.20 5.07
N GLY A 260 3.13 -18.26 5.59
CA GLY A 260 3.32 -19.51 4.86
C GLY A 260 2.00 -20.23 4.61
N ILE A 261 1.12 -20.27 5.61
CA ILE A 261 -0.22 -20.86 5.49
C ILE A 261 -1.04 -20.13 4.43
N PHE A 262 -1.11 -18.80 4.48
CA PHE A 262 -1.84 -18.01 3.49
C PHE A 262 -1.26 -18.14 2.08
N PHE A 263 0.06 -18.25 1.95
CA PHE A 263 0.72 -18.47 0.66
C PHE A 263 0.32 -19.80 0.04
N ILE A 264 0.37 -20.90 0.80
CA ILE A 264 -0.04 -22.21 0.32
C ILE A 264 -1.54 -22.26 0.01
N LEU A 265 -2.38 -21.70 0.88
CA LEU A 265 -3.82 -21.62 0.64
C LEU A 265 -4.13 -20.79 -0.63
N ALA A 266 -3.43 -19.68 -0.84
CA ALA A 266 -3.55 -18.86 -2.05
C ALA A 266 -3.17 -19.67 -3.31
N LEU A 267 -2.08 -20.43 -3.26
CA LEU A 267 -1.64 -21.27 -4.37
C LEU A 267 -2.65 -22.38 -4.68
N ILE A 268 -3.13 -23.08 -3.65
CA ILE A 268 -4.16 -24.12 -3.78
C ILE A 268 -5.45 -23.54 -4.37
N ALA A 269 -5.90 -22.38 -3.88
CA ALA A 269 -7.09 -21.71 -4.39
C ALA A 269 -6.94 -21.33 -5.88
N GLY A 270 -5.76 -20.82 -6.29
CA GLY A 270 -5.47 -20.50 -7.68
C GLY A 270 -5.51 -21.73 -8.59
N ILE A 271 -4.86 -22.82 -8.18
CA ILE A 271 -4.86 -24.10 -8.93
C ILE A 271 -6.28 -24.68 -9.00
N TRP A 272 -7.03 -24.67 -7.89
CA TRP A 272 -8.40 -25.18 -7.88
C TRP A 272 -9.35 -24.35 -8.75
N ALA A 273 -9.20 -23.02 -8.73
CA ALA A 273 -9.93 -22.14 -9.64
C ALA A 273 -9.57 -22.41 -11.11
N LEU A 274 -8.31 -22.74 -11.42
CA LEU A 274 -7.89 -23.06 -12.79
C LEU A 274 -8.57 -24.31 -13.33
N PHE A 275 -8.70 -25.34 -12.50
CA PHE A 275 -9.46 -26.55 -12.84
C PHE A 275 -10.94 -26.22 -13.06
N ARG A 276 -11.55 -25.44 -12.16
CA ARG A 276 -12.95 -25.00 -12.30
C ARG A 276 -13.21 -24.10 -13.50
N GLY A 277 -12.22 -23.31 -13.92
CA GLY A 277 -12.31 -22.47 -15.11
C GLY A 277 -12.47 -23.27 -16.41
N LYS A 278 -12.10 -24.57 -16.44
CA LYS A 278 -12.41 -25.45 -17.58
C LYS A 278 -13.90 -25.79 -17.66
N GLU A 279 -14.52 -26.02 -16.51
CA GLU A 279 -15.88 -26.56 -16.41
C GLU A 279 -16.96 -25.48 -16.38
N ARG A 280 -16.68 -24.35 -15.70
CA ARG A 280 -17.72 -23.40 -15.25
C ARG A 280 -17.49 -21.95 -15.66
N GLY A 281 -16.55 -21.74 -16.57
CA GLY A 281 -16.50 -20.52 -17.36
C GLY A 281 -15.38 -19.56 -17.00
N PHE A 282 -15.45 -18.44 -17.72
CA PHE A 282 -14.38 -17.49 -17.94
C PHE A 282 -13.89 -16.76 -16.67
N SER A 283 -14.79 -16.43 -15.74
CA SER A 283 -14.43 -15.72 -14.49
C SER A 283 -13.55 -16.56 -13.55
N PHE A 284 -13.77 -17.88 -13.48
CA PHE A 284 -12.89 -18.77 -12.70
C PHE A 284 -11.51 -18.90 -13.34
N GLY A 285 -11.43 -18.87 -14.68
CA GLY A 285 -10.14 -18.80 -15.38
C GLY A 285 -9.39 -17.50 -15.06
N PHE A 286 -10.08 -16.36 -15.12
CA PHE A 286 -9.50 -15.07 -14.77
C PHE A 286 -8.95 -15.03 -13.34
N VAL A 287 -9.76 -15.41 -12.35
CA VAL A 287 -9.33 -15.34 -10.95
C VAL A 287 -8.20 -16.32 -10.64
N ALA A 288 -8.13 -17.45 -11.34
CA ALA A 288 -7.01 -18.38 -11.25
C ALA A 288 -5.70 -17.73 -11.73
N TYR A 289 -5.71 -17.11 -12.91
CA TYR A 289 -4.54 -16.40 -13.42
C TYR A 289 -4.16 -15.22 -12.53
N LEU A 290 -5.15 -14.45 -12.04
CA LEU A 290 -4.91 -13.37 -11.09
C LEU A 290 -4.22 -13.87 -9.82
N GLN A 291 -4.72 -14.94 -9.20
CA GLN A 291 -4.14 -15.49 -7.98
C GLN A 291 -2.68 -15.95 -8.20
N LEU A 292 -2.40 -16.65 -9.30
CA LEU A 292 -1.05 -17.12 -9.62
C LEU A 292 -0.09 -15.97 -9.96
N ILE A 293 -0.57 -14.96 -10.69
CA ILE A 293 0.21 -13.77 -11.01
C ILE A 293 0.54 -12.99 -9.73
N LEU A 294 -0.42 -12.76 -8.83
CA LEU A 294 -0.17 -12.04 -7.58
C LEU A 294 0.89 -12.73 -6.69
N LEU A 295 0.95 -14.07 -6.69
CA LEU A 295 2.02 -14.80 -5.99
C LEU A 295 3.36 -14.77 -6.74
N GLY A 296 3.33 -14.66 -8.07
CA GLY A 296 4.50 -14.73 -8.94
C GLY A 296 5.16 -13.39 -9.26
N ILE A 297 4.44 -12.26 -9.20
CA ILE A 297 4.95 -10.94 -9.62
C ILE A 297 6.26 -10.60 -8.89
N ALA A 298 6.28 -10.74 -7.56
CA ALA A 298 7.42 -10.33 -6.76
C ALA A 298 8.71 -11.07 -7.14
N PRO A 299 8.77 -12.42 -7.15
CA PRO A 299 9.97 -13.13 -7.56
C PRO A 299 10.28 -13.00 -9.06
N MET A 300 9.26 -13.02 -9.94
CA MET A 300 9.47 -12.92 -11.40
C MET A 300 10.00 -11.56 -11.84
N ALA A 301 9.63 -10.48 -11.14
CA ALA A 301 10.11 -9.14 -11.42
C ALA A 301 11.40 -8.77 -10.66
N GLY A 302 11.95 -9.68 -9.85
CA GLY A 302 13.12 -9.44 -9.01
C GLY A 302 12.87 -8.46 -7.86
N LEU A 303 11.60 -8.30 -7.45
CA LEU A 303 11.16 -7.33 -6.42
C LEU A 303 11.13 -7.93 -5.01
N TYR A 304 11.26 -9.26 -4.87
CA TYR A 304 11.33 -9.90 -3.56
C TYR A 304 12.75 -9.82 -3.01
N THR A 305 13.03 -8.75 -2.25
CA THR A 305 14.36 -8.47 -1.68
C THR A 305 14.47 -8.87 -0.21
N ASP A 306 13.36 -8.84 0.52
CA ASP A 306 13.30 -9.15 1.94
C ASP A 306 11.88 -9.62 2.30
N LYS A 307 11.66 -9.94 3.58
CA LYS A 307 10.35 -10.34 4.09
C LYS A 307 9.28 -9.27 3.91
N TYR A 308 9.66 -7.98 3.90
CA TYR A 308 8.72 -6.88 3.69
C TYR A 308 8.20 -6.85 2.25
N SER A 309 8.98 -7.38 1.30
CA SER A 309 8.58 -7.57 -0.09
C SER A 309 7.41 -8.55 -0.28
N LEU A 310 7.03 -9.31 0.77
CA LEU A 310 5.79 -10.09 0.78
C LEU A 310 4.55 -9.22 0.51
N ARG A 311 4.61 -7.90 0.74
CA ARG A 311 3.54 -6.93 0.44
C ARG A 311 2.96 -7.05 -0.97
N TYR A 312 3.77 -7.42 -1.96
CA TYR A 312 3.31 -7.59 -3.34
C TYR A 312 2.38 -8.81 -3.52
N CYS A 313 2.50 -9.82 -2.66
CA CYS A 313 1.66 -11.03 -2.68
C CYS A 313 0.37 -10.88 -1.87
N VAL A 314 0.28 -9.86 -1.02
CA VAL A 314 -0.82 -9.65 -0.07
C VAL A 314 -2.21 -9.58 -0.73
N PRO A 315 -2.39 -8.98 -1.93
CA PRO A 315 -3.67 -9.05 -2.62
C PRO A 315 -4.18 -10.48 -2.86
N ALA A 316 -3.28 -11.45 -3.07
CA ALA A 316 -3.64 -12.86 -3.19
C ALA A 316 -4.24 -13.39 -1.88
N PHE A 317 -3.71 -12.95 -0.74
CA PHE A 317 -4.19 -13.37 0.59
C PHE A 317 -5.58 -12.83 0.89
N TYR A 318 -5.92 -11.64 0.40
CA TYR A 318 -7.27 -11.09 0.51
C TYR A 318 -8.31 -11.90 -0.28
N LEU A 319 -7.92 -12.43 -1.44
CA LEU A 319 -8.79 -13.28 -2.26
C LEU A 319 -8.95 -14.70 -1.73
N THR A 320 -7.97 -15.22 -0.99
CA THR A 320 -7.98 -16.61 -0.50
C THR A 320 -9.29 -17.02 0.19
N PRO A 321 -9.78 -16.34 1.26
CA PRO A 321 -11.04 -16.74 1.91
C PRO A 321 -12.25 -16.62 0.96
N ALA A 322 -12.24 -15.65 0.05
CA ALA A 322 -13.28 -15.47 -0.96
C ALA A 322 -13.33 -16.64 -1.93
N LEU A 323 -12.17 -17.07 -2.43
CA LEU A 323 -12.04 -18.17 -3.37
C LEU A 323 -12.44 -19.50 -2.74
N PHE A 324 -12.00 -19.81 -1.52
CA PHE A 324 -12.39 -21.05 -0.86
C PHE A 324 -13.91 -21.13 -0.67
N GLY A 325 -14.56 -20.07 -0.18
CA GLY A 325 -16.01 -20.08 0.01
C GLY A 325 -16.80 -20.20 -1.30
N THR A 326 -16.30 -19.63 -2.41
CA THR A 326 -16.96 -19.75 -3.72
C THR A 326 -16.72 -21.10 -4.40
N LEU A 327 -15.48 -21.61 -4.36
CA LEU A 327 -15.11 -22.88 -4.97
C LEU A 327 -15.80 -24.07 -4.30
N VAL A 328 -15.96 -24.05 -2.98
CA VAL A 328 -16.72 -25.07 -2.22
C VAL A 328 -18.19 -25.06 -2.64
N LEU A 329 -18.81 -23.88 -2.69
CA LEU A 329 -20.24 -23.75 -3.00
C LEU A 329 -20.57 -24.12 -4.45
N SER A 330 -19.60 -23.96 -5.35
CA SER A 330 -19.78 -24.36 -6.74
C SER A 330 -20.22 -25.83 -6.86
N ARG A 331 -19.82 -26.74 -5.97
CA ARG A 331 -20.18 -28.17 -6.07
C ARG A 331 -21.70 -28.43 -5.98
N ASP A 332 -22.42 -27.77 -5.07
CA ASP A 332 -23.82 -28.06 -4.73
C ASP A 332 -24.72 -26.82 -4.83
N LEU A 333 -24.94 -26.37 -6.06
CA LEU A 333 -25.77 -25.20 -6.38
C LEU A 333 -27.19 -25.33 -5.81
N GLY A 334 -27.59 -24.33 -5.03
CA GLY A 334 -28.99 -24.07 -4.68
C GLY A 334 -29.41 -24.47 -3.26
N LYS A 335 -28.95 -25.60 -2.72
CA LYS A 335 -29.42 -26.11 -1.41
C LYS A 335 -28.69 -25.50 -0.20
N ARG A 336 -27.43 -25.06 -0.36
CA ARG A 336 -26.58 -24.57 0.74
C ARG A 336 -26.06 -23.15 0.54
N LYS A 337 -26.90 -22.23 0.04
CA LYS A 337 -26.52 -20.83 -0.31
C LYS A 337 -25.84 -20.05 0.83
N ASN A 338 -26.11 -20.42 2.09
CA ASN A 338 -25.56 -19.75 3.27
C ASN A 338 -24.40 -20.49 3.95
N SER A 339 -24.02 -21.71 3.51
CA SER A 339 -23.06 -22.52 4.25
C SER A 339 -21.70 -21.82 4.44
N ARG A 340 -21.22 -21.14 3.40
CA ARG A 340 -19.99 -20.34 3.46
C ARG A 340 -20.10 -19.14 4.41
N ASN A 341 -21.27 -18.51 4.49
CA ASN A 341 -21.49 -17.37 5.37
C ASN A 341 -21.50 -17.85 6.82
N PHE A 342 -22.13 -19.00 7.10
CA PHE A 342 -22.07 -19.63 8.41
C PHE A 342 -20.65 -20.06 8.78
N ALA A 343 -19.89 -20.63 7.84
CA ALA A 343 -18.50 -21.02 8.08
C ALA A 343 -17.62 -19.81 8.43
N LEU A 344 -17.71 -18.72 7.65
CA LEU A 344 -16.99 -17.47 7.97
C LEU A 344 -17.48 -16.83 9.26
N LEU A 345 -18.79 -16.83 9.53
CA LEU A 345 -19.32 -16.33 10.78
C LEU A 345 -18.76 -17.11 11.98
N GLY A 346 -18.72 -18.45 11.89
CA GLY A 346 -18.12 -19.30 12.92
C GLY A 346 -16.63 -18.99 13.13
N MET A 347 -15.87 -18.79 12.05
CA MET A 347 -14.46 -18.37 12.13
C MET A 347 -14.31 -16.98 12.79
N ILE A 348 -15.14 -16.01 12.42
CA ILE A 348 -15.14 -14.66 13.00
C ILE A 348 -15.46 -14.72 14.49
N LEU A 349 -16.48 -15.49 14.89
CA LEU A 349 -16.85 -15.66 16.30
C LEU A 349 -15.74 -16.35 17.09
N GLY A 350 -15.11 -17.38 16.52
CA GLY A 350 -13.95 -18.04 17.11
C GLY A 350 -12.77 -17.09 17.30
N LEU A 351 -12.38 -16.35 16.26
CA LEU A 351 -11.31 -15.34 16.36
C LEU A 351 -11.66 -14.22 17.36
N SER A 352 -12.91 -13.78 17.38
CA SER A 352 -13.36 -12.74 18.31
C SER A 352 -13.31 -13.24 19.75
N SER A 353 -13.68 -14.50 20.02
CA SER A 353 -13.57 -15.10 21.35
C SER A 353 -12.10 -15.20 21.82
N LEU A 354 -11.18 -15.54 20.92
CA LEU A 354 -9.74 -15.52 21.21
C LEU A 354 -9.23 -14.10 21.45
N ALA A 355 -9.75 -13.11 20.72
CA ALA A 355 -9.38 -11.70 20.87
C ALA A 355 -9.88 -11.09 22.19
N LEU A 356 -10.94 -11.63 22.80
CA LEU A 356 -11.44 -11.25 24.14
C LEU A 356 -10.53 -11.72 25.28
N LEU A 357 -9.70 -12.74 25.05
CA LEU A 357 -8.73 -13.23 26.04
C LEU A 357 -7.45 -12.37 26.09
N GLY A 358 -7.23 -11.52 25.08
CA GLY A 358 -6.10 -10.59 25.01
C GLY A 358 -6.43 -9.19 25.54
N PRO A 359 -5.42 -8.31 25.66
CA PRO A 359 -5.66 -6.92 26.03
C PRO A 359 -6.58 -6.23 25.02
N LEU A 360 -7.51 -5.41 25.51
CA LEU A 360 -8.50 -4.74 24.66
C LEU A 360 -7.85 -3.82 23.60
N VAL A 361 -6.74 -3.19 24.00
CA VAL A 361 -5.90 -2.29 23.19
C VAL A 361 -4.44 -2.72 23.43
N PRO A 362 -3.77 -3.36 22.45
CA PRO A 362 -2.37 -3.77 22.56
C PRO A 362 -1.44 -2.58 22.81
N GLU A 363 -0.31 -2.81 23.49
CA GLU A 363 0.75 -1.81 23.57
C GLU A 363 1.25 -1.44 22.16
N GLY A 364 1.50 -0.14 21.93
CA GLY A 364 1.88 0.37 20.60
C GLY A 364 0.72 0.57 19.63
N SER A 365 -0.53 0.24 20.01
CA SER A 365 -1.70 0.56 19.18
C SER A 365 -2.24 1.97 19.42
N TRP A 366 -2.97 2.48 18.42
CA TRP A 366 -3.50 3.84 18.45
C TRP A 366 -4.51 4.07 19.59
N GLY A 367 -5.40 3.11 19.85
CA GLY A 367 -6.38 3.14 20.93
C GLY A 367 -7.30 4.37 20.95
N PHE A 368 -7.41 5.10 19.83
CA PHE A 368 -8.07 6.40 19.72
C PHE A 368 -7.57 7.44 20.75
N ARG A 369 -6.31 7.33 21.22
CA ARG A 369 -5.73 8.18 22.27
C ARG A 369 -5.25 9.57 21.77
N GLY A 370 -5.67 9.99 20.59
CA GLY A 370 -5.20 11.20 19.91
C GLY A 370 -4.26 10.90 18.73
N ILE A 371 -3.60 11.92 18.18
CA ILE A 371 -2.69 11.75 17.03
C ILE A 371 -1.38 11.12 17.55
N PRO A 372 -1.00 9.92 17.07
CA PRO A 372 0.21 9.27 17.53
C PRO A 372 1.43 9.94 16.92
N LYS A 373 2.12 10.75 17.72
CA LYS A 373 3.26 11.53 17.27
C LYS A 373 4.58 10.75 17.45
N PRO A 374 5.42 10.64 16.40
CA PRO A 374 6.73 10.01 16.49
C PRO A 374 7.65 10.69 17.52
N PRO A 375 8.49 9.93 18.25
CA PRO A 375 9.37 10.51 19.28
C PRO A 375 10.36 11.53 18.71
N GLU A 376 10.84 11.33 17.48
CA GLU A 376 11.70 12.28 16.77
C GLU A 376 10.99 13.61 16.46
N ALA A 377 9.70 13.58 16.09
CA ALA A 377 8.92 14.80 15.86
C ALA A 377 8.67 15.55 17.18
N ASN A 378 8.36 14.82 18.26
CA ASN A 378 8.23 15.41 19.60
C ASN A 378 9.52 16.06 20.10
N CYS A 379 10.66 15.40 19.91
CA CYS A 379 11.95 15.97 20.30
C CYS A 379 12.22 17.28 19.58
N VAL A 380 12.12 17.27 18.25
CA VAL A 380 12.45 18.43 17.42
C VAL A 380 11.48 19.59 17.71
N ASP A 381 10.18 19.31 17.86
CA ASP A 381 9.21 20.34 18.19
C ASP A 381 9.50 21.00 19.54
N SER A 382 9.88 20.22 20.56
CA SER A 382 10.23 20.78 21.86
C SER A 382 11.51 21.60 21.81
N LEU A 383 12.54 21.15 21.08
CA LEU A 383 13.78 21.90 20.94
C LEU A 383 13.60 23.20 20.17
N SER A 384 12.68 23.23 19.21
CA SER A 384 12.38 24.43 18.42
C SER A 384 11.72 25.56 19.22
N GLU A 385 11.20 25.27 20.41
CA GLU A 385 10.64 26.30 21.30
C GLU A 385 11.74 27.13 21.99
N THR A 386 12.93 26.55 22.15
CA THR A 386 14.06 27.17 22.86
C THR A 386 15.23 27.52 21.95
N GLU A 387 15.40 26.79 20.86
CA GLU A 387 16.55 26.92 19.96
C GLU A 387 16.08 27.23 18.54
N ASN A 388 16.77 28.17 17.88
CA ASN A 388 16.41 28.63 16.55
C ASN A 388 17.16 27.82 15.49
N PHE A 389 16.53 26.78 14.94
CA PHE A 389 17.01 26.07 13.75
C PHE A 389 15.91 26.03 12.68
N VAL A 390 16.32 26.11 11.42
CA VAL A 390 15.40 26.24 10.28
C VAL A 390 15.20 24.94 9.51
N LEU A 391 16.05 23.94 9.75
CA LEU A 391 16.07 22.68 9.01
C LEU A 391 16.61 21.55 9.88
N VAL A 392 16.05 20.36 9.68
CA VAL A 392 16.50 19.13 10.33
C VAL A 392 17.05 18.13 9.31
N LEU A 393 18.23 17.58 9.56
CA LEU A 393 18.86 16.53 8.75
C LEU A 393 18.82 15.20 9.50
N THR A 394 18.32 14.15 8.84
CA THR A 394 18.22 12.80 9.44
C THR A 394 18.10 11.73 8.35
N ASP A 395 18.05 10.45 8.74
CA ASP A 395 17.72 9.36 7.82
C ASP A 395 16.32 9.52 7.18
N GLY A 396 16.13 8.88 6.03
CA GLY A 396 14.91 9.03 5.23
C GLY A 396 13.61 8.61 5.93
N LYS A 397 13.65 7.70 6.91
CA LYS A 397 12.43 7.28 7.62
C LYS A 397 11.98 8.38 8.58
N LYS A 398 12.91 8.91 9.37
CA LYS A 398 12.62 9.96 10.35
C LYS A 398 12.32 11.30 9.70
N ALA A 399 12.98 11.64 8.60
CA ALA A 399 12.75 12.90 7.90
C ALA A 399 11.27 13.05 7.51
N LYS A 400 10.68 12.02 6.88
CA LYS A 400 9.26 11.99 6.52
C LYS A 400 8.34 12.09 7.74
N ARG A 401 8.69 11.41 8.83
CA ARG A 401 7.92 11.44 10.07
C ARG A 401 7.90 12.83 10.71
N ILE A 402 9.04 13.50 10.79
CA ILE A 402 9.12 14.86 11.32
C ILE A 402 8.36 15.82 10.40
N LEU A 403 8.58 15.74 9.09
CA LEU A 403 7.93 16.65 8.13
C LEU A 403 6.40 16.60 8.21
N VAL A 404 5.84 15.39 8.36
CA VAL A 404 4.39 15.14 8.37
C VAL A 404 3.74 15.37 9.75
N TYR A 405 4.44 15.06 10.85
CA TYR A 405 3.85 15.07 12.21
C TYR A 405 4.36 16.21 13.13
N SER A 406 5.26 17.08 12.67
CA SER A 406 5.68 18.26 13.44
C SER A 406 4.54 19.27 13.55
N ASP A 407 4.16 19.62 14.78
CA ASP A 407 3.14 20.65 15.05
C ASP A 407 3.69 22.05 14.77
N LYS A 408 5.02 22.21 14.84
CA LYS A 408 5.74 23.45 14.55
C LYS A 408 6.08 23.60 13.06
N ASN A 409 5.59 22.69 12.21
CA ASN A 409 5.84 22.66 10.76
C ASN A 409 7.33 22.65 10.39
N ILE A 410 8.13 21.94 11.17
CA ILE A 410 9.57 21.90 10.98
C ILE A 410 9.91 21.08 9.74
N ARG A 411 10.72 21.68 8.86
CA ARG A 411 11.21 21.00 7.67
C ARG A 411 12.32 20.02 8.04
N ALA A 412 12.12 18.76 7.68
CA ALA A 412 13.12 17.72 7.81
C ALA A 412 13.42 17.09 6.46
N ILE A 413 14.70 16.94 6.13
CA ILE A 413 15.16 16.37 4.87
C ILE A 413 16.06 15.15 5.09
N SER A 414 16.09 14.27 4.10
CA SER A 414 16.82 13.02 4.17
C SER A 414 18.23 13.16 3.62
N VAL A 415 19.20 12.58 4.32
CA VAL A 415 20.57 12.46 3.84
C VAL A 415 20.95 11.00 3.64
N ASP A 416 21.83 10.74 2.68
CA ASP A 416 22.36 9.41 2.44
C ASP A 416 23.21 8.96 3.65
N PHE A 417 23.00 7.72 4.09
CA PHE A 417 23.70 7.18 5.25
C PHE A 417 25.23 7.15 5.05
N SER A 418 25.69 6.81 3.85
CA SER A 418 27.10 6.55 3.56
C SER A 418 27.87 7.84 3.29
N THR A 419 27.28 8.79 2.57
CA THR A 419 27.97 10.03 2.15
C THR A 419 27.55 11.26 2.94
N LEU A 420 26.43 11.21 3.66
CA LEU A 420 25.79 12.38 4.29
C LEU A 420 25.47 13.51 3.29
N GLU A 421 25.36 13.15 2.00
CA GLU A 421 24.90 14.06 0.95
C GLU A 421 23.37 14.01 0.85
N GLY A 422 22.76 14.95 0.12
CA GLY A 422 21.32 14.99 -0.09
C GLY A 422 20.79 13.71 -0.74
N SER A 423 19.69 13.14 -0.24
CA SER A 423 19.12 11.94 -0.84
C SER A 423 18.26 12.31 -2.05
N HIS A 424 18.36 11.52 -3.13
CA HIS A 424 17.41 11.59 -4.23
C HIS A 424 16.12 10.83 -3.94
N SER A 425 16.08 9.97 -2.92
CA SER A 425 14.99 8.99 -2.79
C SER A 425 13.74 9.60 -2.17
N LEU A 426 12.66 9.67 -2.96
CA LEU A 426 11.34 10.14 -2.53
C LEU A 426 11.39 11.50 -1.83
N SER A 427 12.06 12.46 -2.46
CA SER A 427 12.27 13.82 -1.93
C SER A 427 12.24 14.88 -3.03
N ASN A 428 12.00 16.13 -2.64
CA ASN A 428 12.08 17.27 -3.54
C ASN A 428 13.53 17.77 -3.68
N ARG A 429 14.02 17.83 -4.91
CA ARG A 429 15.36 18.35 -5.27
C ARG A 429 15.55 19.79 -4.82
N GLU A 430 14.51 20.62 -4.87
CA GLU A 430 14.58 22.04 -4.52
C GLU A 430 14.98 22.25 -3.05
N TRP A 431 14.62 21.32 -2.15
CA TRP A 431 15.02 21.36 -0.75
C TRP A 431 16.53 21.34 -0.54
N TYR A 432 17.26 20.68 -1.44
CA TYR A 432 18.71 20.52 -1.35
C TYR A 432 19.46 21.59 -2.14
N ILE A 433 18.88 22.08 -3.24
CA ILE A 433 19.49 23.16 -4.03
C ILE A 433 19.38 24.49 -3.28
N PHE A 434 18.20 24.77 -2.71
CA PHE A 434 17.90 26.01 -2.02
C PHE A 434 17.47 25.75 -0.57
N PRO A 435 18.36 25.19 0.27
CA PRO A 435 18.04 24.99 1.68
C PRO A 435 17.86 26.36 2.37
N PRO A 436 16.96 26.45 3.37
CA PRO A 436 16.69 27.70 4.08
C PRO A 436 17.95 28.24 4.76
N GLU A 437 18.01 29.55 4.93
CA GLU A 437 19.12 30.20 5.64
C GLU A 437 18.92 30.13 7.16
N GLY A 438 19.94 29.67 7.87
CA GLY A 438 19.95 29.59 9.34
C GLY A 438 20.66 28.34 9.86
N PRO A 439 20.63 28.11 11.19
CA PRO A 439 21.22 26.94 11.82
C PRO A 439 20.48 25.65 11.45
N PHE A 440 21.22 24.56 11.31
CA PHE A 440 20.67 23.23 11.01
C PHE A 440 20.81 22.30 12.22
N ALA A 441 19.73 21.57 12.51
CA ALA A 441 19.71 20.50 13.49
C ALA A 441 19.99 19.16 12.80
N VAL A 442 20.84 18.31 13.36
CA VAL A 442 21.16 16.99 12.81
C VAL A 442 20.85 15.92 13.85
N LEU A 443 20.01 14.93 13.49
CA LEU A 443 19.75 13.78 14.34
C LEU A 443 20.80 12.69 14.03
N PRO A 444 21.66 12.33 15.00
CA PRO A 444 22.75 11.40 14.75
C PRO A 444 22.32 9.94 14.69
N GLU A 445 21.21 9.60 15.35
CA GLU A 445 20.68 8.23 15.38
C GLU A 445 20.29 7.78 13.97
N GLY A 446 20.92 6.72 13.47
CA GLY A 446 20.70 6.20 12.11
C GLY A 446 21.69 6.74 11.07
N LEU A 447 22.49 7.75 11.40
CA LEU A 447 23.54 8.32 10.53
C LEU A 447 24.96 8.10 11.09
N GLY A 448 25.09 7.97 12.41
CA GLY A 448 26.35 7.76 13.11
C GLY A 448 27.04 9.07 13.46
N GLU A 449 27.12 9.39 14.76
CA GLU A 449 27.64 10.67 15.26
C GLU A 449 29.08 10.95 14.84
N ALA A 450 29.98 9.96 15.00
CA ALA A 450 31.39 10.11 14.60
C ALA A 450 31.54 10.43 13.11
N ARG A 451 30.64 9.89 12.27
CA ARG A 451 30.61 10.19 10.83
C ARG A 451 30.13 11.60 10.58
N ILE A 452 29.06 12.02 11.25
CA ILE A 452 28.56 13.39 11.17
C ILE A 452 29.65 14.39 11.53
N ARG A 453 30.38 14.18 12.64
CA ARG A 453 31.47 15.08 13.03
C ARG A 453 32.60 15.12 12.01
N SER A 454 32.95 13.98 11.41
CA SER A 454 33.94 13.90 10.33
C SER A 454 33.52 14.70 9.08
N PHE A 455 32.28 14.53 8.62
CA PHE A 455 31.80 15.17 7.39
C PHE A 455 31.36 16.62 7.59
N TYR A 456 30.67 16.95 8.67
CA TYR A 456 30.09 18.28 8.90
C TYR A 456 30.94 19.15 9.82
N GLY A 457 31.88 18.57 10.57
CA GLY A 457 32.67 19.28 11.59
C GLY A 457 32.06 19.17 12.99
N GLU A 458 32.63 19.90 13.94
CA GLU A 458 32.11 19.93 15.31
C GLU A 458 30.84 20.78 15.40
N PRO A 459 29.79 20.31 16.11
CA PRO A 459 28.57 21.08 16.30
C PRO A 459 28.80 22.25 17.27
N ALA A 460 28.02 23.31 17.10
CA ALA A 460 28.02 24.46 18.01
C ALA A 460 27.43 24.10 19.37
N LYS A 461 26.36 23.28 19.38
CA LYS A 461 25.71 22.78 20.60
C LYS A 461 25.25 21.34 20.43
N ILE A 462 25.16 20.63 21.55
CA ILE A 462 24.50 19.33 21.65
C ILE A 462 23.27 19.52 22.52
N LEU A 463 22.10 19.26 21.95
CA LEU A 463 20.81 19.49 22.60
C LEU A 463 20.20 18.15 22.98
N GLU A 464 19.76 17.98 24.23
CA GLU A 464 19.11 16.75 24.69
C GLU A 464 17.61 16.77 24.41
N CYS A 465 17.10 15.69 23.83
CA CYS A 465 15.68 15.52 23.59
C CYS A 465 14.94 15.26 24.93
N PRO A 466 13.85 15.98 25.25
CA PRO A 466 13.13 15.77 26.49
C PRO A 466 12.66 14.32 26.66
N ASN A 467 12.81 13.77 27.86
CA ASN A 467 12.35 12.42 28.22
C ASN A 467 12.97 11.28 27.38
N THR A 468 14.11 11.52 26.72
CA THR A 468 14.85 10.47 26.00
C THR A 468 16.35 10.66 26.20
N LYS A 469 17.13 9.60 26.04
CA LYS A 469 18.61 9.69 26.01
C LYS A 469 19.16 10.13 24.66
N LYS A 470 18.30 10.68 23.79
CA LYS A 470 18.66 11.09 22.44
C LYS A 470 19.10 12.54 22.46
N HIS A 471 19.99 12.90 21.53
CA HIS A 471 20.45 14.25 21.37
C HIS A 471 20.42 14.67 19.90
N VAL A 472 20.43 15.97 19.68
CA VAL A 472 20.45 16.63 18.39
C VAL A 472 21.69 17.52 18.33
N LEU A 473 22.41 17.45 17.23
CA LEU A 473 23.61 18.26 17.00
C LEU A 473 23.19 19.54 16.27
N LEU A 474 23.45 20.71 16.87
CA LEU A 474 23.14 22.00 16.27
C LEU A 474 24.37 22.58 15.57
N TYR A 475 24.21 22.94 14.31
CA TYR A 475 25.25 23.56 13.48
C TYR A 475 24.82 24.98 13.08
N GLU A 476 25.54 25.98 13.56
CA GLU A 476 25.32 27.39 13.18
C GLU A 476 26.05 27.71 11.86
N ASP A 477 27.29 27.25 11.69
CA ASP A 477 27.98 27.26 10.39
C ASP A 477 27.49 26.08 9.54
N THR A 478 26.68 26.40 8.53
CA THR A 478 26.06 25.42 7.64
C THR A 478 26.72 25.35 6.26
N ALA A 479 27.80 26.09 6.00
CA ALA A 479 28.40 26.19 4.66
C ALA A 479 28.86 24.83 4.11
N LYS A 480 29.56 24.05 4.95
CA LYS A 480 30.02 22.69 4.59
C LYS A 480 28.85 21.75 4.34
N ILE A 481 27.83 21.81 5.19
CA ILE A 481 26.63 20.98 5.10
C ILE A 481 25.86 21.29 3.82
N ARG A 482 25.59 22.57 3.52
CA ARG A 482 24.92 22.99 2.28
C ARG A 482 25.64 22.50 1.03
N THR A 483 26.97 22.57 1.03
CA THR A 483 27.79 22.07 -0.09
C THR A 483 27.58 20.57 -0.30
N LEU A 484 27.57 19.77 0.77
CA LEU A 484 27.33 18.33 0.70
C LEU A 484 25.90 18.00 0.27
N LEU A 485 24.90 18.74 0.75
CA LEU A 485 23.50 18.55 0.35
C LEU A 485 23.29 18.76 -1.16
N GLN A 486 23.97 19.76 -1.75
CA GLN A 486 23.82 20.10 -3.16
C GLN A 486 24.57 19.15 -4.11
N ARG A 487 25.66 18.53 -3.65
CA ARG A 487 26.59 17.76 -4.49
C ARG A 487 25.94 16.68 -5.38
N PRO A 488 24.96 15.89 -4.92
CA PRO A 488 24.28 14.88 -5.75
C PRO A 488 23.44 15.50 -6.89
N PHE A 489 23.03 16.75 -6.73
CA PHE A 489 22.15 17.46 -7.65
C PHE A 489 22.90 18.40 -8.59
N GLN A 490 24.20 18.61 -8.37
CA GLN A 490 25.07 19.39 -9.26
C GLN A 490 25.74 18.52 -10.34
N LYS A 491 25.93 17.23 -10.08
CA LYS A 491 26.58 16.28 -11.01
C LYS A 491 25.66 15.75 -12.12
N THR A 492 24.36 15.98 -12.02
CA THR A 492 23.36 15.63 -13.04
C THR A 492 23.15 16.80 -13.98
N LYS A 493 24.08 16.98 -14.93
CA LYS A 493 23.88 17.79 -16.14
C LYS A 493 23.75 16.87 -17.35
#